data_AF-A0A257K0N7-F1
#
_entry.id   AF-A0A257K0N7-F1
#
_cell.length_a   1.000
_cell.length_b   1.000
_cell.length_c   1.000
_cell.angle_alpha   90.00
_cell.angle_beta   90.00
_cell.angle_gamma   90.00
#
_symmetry.space_group_name_H-M   'P 1'
#
loop_
_entity.id
_entity.type
_entity.pdbx_description
1 polymer ?
#
loop_
_entity_poly.entity_id
_entity_poly.type
_entity_poly.pdbx_seq_one_letter_code
_entity_poly.pdbx_strand_id
1 'polypeptide(L)'
;MKKLFFTLFATSLLALSANAQSKFTRMELPASRQAPAGPSETIVYEVSFKGNTGKTGTGQIKFVVPDDGNGLIALEITDNVLQSLGINANYLVSASRALAEGSTESQTLSQCLDGCNKKFTTADGVKIKGRGKCKANCWFGSLEEILPAVLTIIKVLG
;
A
#
# COMPACT_ATOMS: atom_id res chain seq x y z
N MET A 1 -32.76 15.06 57.95
CA MET A 1 -31.91 15.55 56.85
C MET A 1 -30.48 15.04 57.03
N LYS A 2 -30.07 14.03 56.26
CA LYS A 2 -28.65 13.72 55.97
C LYS A 2 -28.61 12.86 54.72
N LYS A 3 -28.01 13.42 53.67
CA LYS A 3 -27.70 12.80 52.38
C LYS A 3 -26.78 11.60 52.61
N LEU A 4 -26.87 10.57 51.77
CA LEU A 4 -25.66 10.02 51.13
C LEU A 4 -26.05 9.18 49.90
N PHE A 5 -25.59 9.67 48.76
CA PHE A 5 -25.53 9.00 47.47
C PHE A 5 -24.59 7.79 47.57
N PHE A 6 -24.95 6.67 46.94
CA PHE A 6 -23.97 5.69 46.45
C PHE A 6 -24.40 5.19 45.06
N THR A 7 -23.89 5.92 44.08
CA THR A 7 -23.28 5.46 42.82
C THR A 7 -23.74 4.11 42.26
N LEU A 8 -24.59 4.19 41.23
CA LEU A 8 -24.93 3.05 40.38
C LEU A 8 -23.78 2.69 39.44
N PHE A 9 -23.65 1.38 39.26
CA PHE A 9 -22.66 0.65 38.49
C PHE A 9 -22.50 1.09 37.02
N ALA A 10 -21.23 1.20 36.64
CA ALA A 10 -20.60 0.60 35.46
C ALA A 10 -21.43 0.44 34.17
N THR A 11 -21.07 1.22 33.14
CA THR A 11 -20.80 0.68 31.80
C THR A 11 -19.85 1.60 31.06
N SER A 12 -18.57 1.56 31.46
CA SER A 12 -17.50 1.92 30.54
C SER A 12 -17.52 0.90 29.40
N LEU A 13 -18.25 1.20 28.32
CA LEU A 13 -17.85 0.72 27.01
C LEU A 13 -16.50 1.38 26.71
N LEU A 14 -15.44 0.70 27.13
CA LEU A 14 -14.15 0.80 26.47
C LEU A 14 -14.41 0.42 25.02
N ALA A 15 -14.60 1.42 24.17
CA ALA A 15 -14.29 1.28 22.77
C ALA A 15 -12.81 0.89 22.72
N LEU A 16 -12.53 -0.41 22.65
CA LEU A 16 -11.25 -0.90 22.17
C LEU A 16 -11.14 -0.31 20.75
N SER A 17 -10.48 0.83 20.63
CA SER A 17 -9.81 1.15 19.38
C SER A 17 -8.74 0.08 19.24
N ALA A 18 -9.12 -1.00 18.57
CA ALA A 18 -8.19 -2.01 18.10
C ALA A 18 -7.33 -1.35 17.00
N ASN A 19 -6.49 -0.39 17.39
CA ASN A 19 -5.22 -0.14 16.75
C ASN A 19 -4.33 -1.33 17.09
N ALA A 20 -4.71 -2.52 16.62
CA ALA A 20 -3.74 -3.57 16.41
C ALA A 20 -2.76 -2.97 15.41
N GLN A 21 -1.60 -2.55 15.93
CA GLN A 21 -0.50 -2.04 15.14
C GLN A 21 -0.16 -3.13 14.13
N SER A 22 -0.74 -3.01 12.94
CA SER A 22 -0.83 -4.14 12.03
C SER A 22 0.57 -4.35 11.47
N LYS A 23 1.14 -5.52 11.80
CA LYS A 23 2.47 -5.90 11.37
C LYS A 23 2.54 -5.84 9.84
N PHE A 24 3.59 -5.21 9.32
CA PHE A 24 3.87 -5.19 7.90
C PHE A 24 4.62 -6.45 7.50
N THR A 25 4.18 -7.08 6.42
CA THR A 25 4.93 -8.11 5.71
C THR A 25 5.42 -7.54 4.39
N ARG A 26 6.72 -7.68 4.16
CA ARG A 26 7.35 -7.32 2.90
C ARG A 26 6.95 -8.32 1.81
N MET A 27 6.48 -7.81 0.69
CA MET A 27 6.13 -8.59 -0.48
C MET A 27 7.38 -8.79 -1.34
N GLU A 28 7.56 -10.00 -1.86
CA GLU A 28 8.54 -10.27 -2.89
C GLU A 28 8.05 -9.72 -4.22
N LEU A 29 8.93 -8.98 -4.91
CA LEU A 29 8.66 -8.39 -6.21
C LEU A 29 9.38 -9.18 -7.31
N PRO A 30 8.82 -9.27 -8.54
CA PRO A 30 9.58 -9.77 -9.68
C PRO A 30 10.87 -8.99 -9.89
N ALA A 31 11.95 -9.65 -10.32
CA ALA A 31 13.28 -9.03 -10.45
C ALA A 31 13.27 -7.77 -11.35
N SER A 32 12.52 -7.78 -12.45
CA SER A 32 12.35 -6.62 -13.35
C SER A 32 11.67 -5.41 -12.70
N ARG A 33 11.06 -5.60 -11.52
CA ARG A 33 10.32 -4.59 -10.76
C ARG A 33 11.02 -4.20 -9.45
N GLN A 34 12.13 -4.83 -9.13
CA GLN A 34 12.96 -4.47 -7.98
C GLN A 34 13.92 -3.33 -8.32
N ALA A 35 14.03 -2.37 -7.41
CA ALA A 35 15.05 -1.35 -7.45
C ALA A 35 16.13 -1.63 -6.38
N PRO A 36 17.40 -1.29 -6.64
CA PRO A 36 18.44 -1.37 -5.62
C PRO A 36 18.15 -0.41 -4.47
N ALA A 37 18.69 -0.71 -3.28
CA ALA A 37 18.64 0.22 -2.16
C ALA A 37 19.33 1.55 -2.50
N GLY A 38 18.81 2.66 -1.99
CA GLY A 38 19.33 4.00 -2.26
C GLY A 38 18.40 5.10 -1.73
N PRO A 39 18.64 6.37 -2.12
CA PRO A 39 17.74 7.48 -1.81
C PRO A 39 16.30 7.16 -2.25
N SER A 40 15.35 7.39 -1.35
CA SER A 40 13.98 6.94 -1.54
C SER A 40 12.97 7.76 -0.76
N GLU A 41 11.71 7.69 -1.20
CA GLU A 41 10.55 8.21 -0.50
C GLU A 41 9.67 7.04 -0.05
N THR A 42 9.23 7.07 1.21
CA THR A 42 8.29 6.08 1.76
C THR A 42 6.89 6.65 1.74
N ILE A 43 5.98 5.98 1.04
CA ILE A 43 4.57 6.37 0.94
C ILE A 43 3.73 5.29 1.60
N VAL A 44 2.85 5.69 2.53
CA VAL A 44 1.94 4.75 3.21
C VAL A 44 0.49 5.11 2.91
N TYR A 45 -0.26 4.18 2.35
CA TYR A 45 -1.70 4.28 2.15
C TYR A 45 -2.43 3.49 3.22
N GLU A 46 -3.38 4.15 3.89
CA GLU A 46 -4.47 3.46 4.56
C GLU A 46 -5.51 3.08 3.52
N VAL A 47 -5.91 1.81 3.52
CA VAL A 47 -6.80 1.24 2.50
C VAL A 47 -8.00 0.57 3.16
N SER A 48 -9.17 0.68 2.54
CA SER A 48 -10.21 -0.33 2.73
C SER A 48 -10.00 -1.43 1.69
N PHE A 49 -10.34 -2.66 2.05
CA PHE A 49 -10.30 -3.79 1.14
C PHE A 49 -11.56 -4.62 1.25
N LYS A 50 -11.95 -5.22 0.13
CA LYS A 50 -12.96 -6.28 0.06
C LYS A 50 -12.34 -7.49 -0.64
N GLY A 51 -12.07 -8.55 0.13
CA GLY A 51 -11.51 -9.78 -0.41
C GLY A 51 -12.55 -10.61 -1.17
N ASN A 52 -12.07 -11.61 -1.92
CA ASN A 52 -12.90 -12.57 -2.66
C ASN A 52 -13.87 -13.38 -1.78
N THR A 53 -13.58 -13.52 -0.48
CA THR A 53 -14.47 -14.16 0.52
C THR A 53 -15.63 -13.25 0.97
N GLY A 54 -15.72 -12.03 0.43
CA GLY A 54 -16.70 -11.02 0.84
C GLY A 54 -16.32 -10.26 2.13
N LYS A 55 -15.25 -10.68 2.81
CA LYS A 55 -14.73 -10.00 4.00
C LYS A 55 -14.21 -8.62 3.65
N THR A 56 -14.65 -7.63 4.41
CA THR A 56 -14.18 -6.25 4.32
C THR A 56 -13.32 -5.90 5.54
N GLY A 57 -12.33 -5.04 5.34
CA GLY A 57 -11.51 -4.52 6.43
C GLY A 57 -10.73 -3.29 6.03
N THR A 58 -9.95 -2.77 6.96
CA THR A 58 -8.97 -1.71 6.71
C THR A 58 -7.56 -2.23 6.95
N GLY A 59 -6.59 -1.70 6.23
CA GLY A 59 -5.19 -2.06 6.36
C GLY A 59 -4.28 -0.97 5.84
N GLN A 60 -3.00 -1.28 5.71
CA GLN A 60 -2.03 -0.35 5.15
C GLN A 60 -1.17 -1.01 4.10
N ILE A 61 -0.83 -0.23 3.07
CA ILE A 61 0.12 -0.59 2.03
C ILE A 61 1.21 0.47 2.02
N LYS A 62 2.46 0.03 2.11
CA LYS A 62 3.65 0.87 2.15
C LYS A 62 4.50 0.62 0.93
N PHE A 63 4.85 1.69 0.25
CA PHE A 63 5.75 1.69 -0.89
C PHE A 63 7.04 2.40 -0.48
N VAL A 64 8.18 1.77 -0.73
CA VAL A 64 9.49 2.44 -0.66
C VAL A 64 9.92 2.67 -2.11
N VAL A 65 9.73 3.89 -2.57
CA VAL A 65 9.92 4.30 -3.95
C VAL A 65 11.32 4.89 -4.09
N PRO A 66 12.20 4.33 -4.94
CA PRO A 66 13.50 4.93 -5.19
C PRO A 66 13.33 6.30 -5.83
N ASP A 67 14.30 7.18 -5.60
CA ASP A 67 14.33 8.46 -6.32
C ASP A 67 14.35 8.17 -7.83
N ASP A 68 15.28 7.35 -8.29
CA ASP A 68 15.48 7.06 -9.71
C ASP A 68 15.00 5.66 -10.11
N GLY A 69 14.71 5.50 -11.40
CA GLY A 69 14.16 4.26 -11.96
C GLY A 69 12.66 4.08 -11.70
N ASN A 70 12.14 2.96 -12.21
CA ASN A 70 10.70 2.66 -12.24
C ASN A 70 10.32 1.46 -11.33
N GLY A 71 11.30 0.82 -10.69
CA GLY A 71 11.05 -0.25 -9.72
C GLY A 71 10.62 0.26 -8.34
N LEU A 72 10.42 -0.68 -7.41
CA LEU A 72 10.28 -0.41 -5.99
C LEU A 72 11.47 -0.99 -5.23
N ILE A 73 11.92 -0.28 -4.19
CA ILE A 73 12.84 -0.85 -3.21
C ILE A 73 12.09 -1.82 -2.31
N ALA A 74 10.86 -1.49 -1.94
CA ALA A 74 10.01 -2.35 -1.12
C ALA A 74 8.52 -2.08 -1.37
N LEU A 75 7.75 -3.16 -1.22
CA LEU A 75 6.32 -3.11 -1.04
C LEU A 75 6.00 -3.89 0.23
N GLU A 76 5.29 -3.29 1.16
CA GLU A 76 4.86 -3.96 2.39
C GLU A 76 3.36 -3.80 2.57
N ILE A 77 2.70 -4.87 2.98
CA ILE A 77 1.27 -4.92 3.19
C ILE A 77 1.02 -5.44 4.61
N THR A 78 0.04 -4.87 5.30
CA THR A 78 -0.29 -5.31 6.66
C THR A 78 -0.84 -6.74 6.68
N ASP A 79 -0.44 -7.53 7.67
CA ASP A 79 -0.74 -8.97 7.76
C ASP A 79 -2.24 -9.27 7.69
N ASN A 80 -3.08 -8.40 8.26
CA ASN A 80 -4.52 -8.56 8.25
C ASN A 80 -5.14 -8.45 6.84
N VAL A 81 -4.51 -7.69 5.93
CA VAL A 81 -4.89 -7.64 4.51
C VAL A 81 -4.49 -8.97 3.87
N LEU A 82 -3.23 -9.39 4.02
CA LEU A 82 -2.73 -10.63 3.42
C LEU A 82 -3.54 -11.86 3.85
N GLN A 83 -3.83 -11.98 5.15
CA GLN A 83 -4.65 -13.05 5.72
C GLN A 83 -6.07 -13.03 5.16
N SER A 84 -6.68 -11.85 5.06
CA SER A 84 -8.04 -11.69 4.52
C SER A 84 -8.14 -12.03 3.04
N LEU A 85 -7.08 -11.74 2.27
CA LEU A 85 -7.00 -12.05 0.85
C LEU A 85 -6.53 -13.47 0.55
N GLY A 86 -6.07 -14.21 1.57
CA GLY A 86 -5.52 -15.55 1.40
C GLY A 86 -4.23 -15.59 0.58
N ILE A 87 -3.43 -14.51 0.62
CA ILE A 87 -2.17 -14.38 -0.12
C ILE A 87 -0.98 -14.34 0.84
N ASN A 88 0.23 -14.62 0.32
CA ASN A 88 1.47 -14.58 1.08
C ASN A 88 2.48 -13.62 0.44
N ALA A 89 3.65 -13.46 1.07
CA ALA A 89 4.71 -12.56 0.59
C ALA A 89 5.15 -12.82 -0.85
N ASN A 90 5.07 -14.05 -1.35
CA ASN A 90 5.49 -14.44 -2.70
C ASN A 90 4.40 -14.25 -3.77
N TYR A 91 3.20 -13.79 -3.39
CA TYR A 91 2.05 -13.74 -4.30
C TYR A 91 2.35 -12.96 -5.60
N LEU A 92 3.01 -11.80 -5.52
CA LEU A 92 3.30 -10.98 -6.70
C LEU A 92 4.34 -11.61 -7.64
N VAL A 93 5.24 -12.44 -7.12
CA VAL A 93 6.15 -13.25 -7.95
C VAL A 93 5.38 -14.34 -8.68
N SER A 94 4.40 -14.98 -8.02
CA SER A 94 3.55 -15.98 -8.68
C SER A 94 2.55 -15.38 -9.67
N ALA A 95 2.02 -14.19 -9.36
CA ALA A 95 1.15 -13.40 -10.23
C ALA A 95 1.93 -12.58 -11.27
N SER A 96 3.24 -12.79 -11.37
CA SER A 96 4.17 -11.99 -12.19
C SER A 96 3.83 -11.95 -13.67
N ARG A 97 2.96 -12.82 -14.19
CA ARG A 97 2.44 -12.71 -15.57
C ARG A 97 1.78 -11.35 -15.82
N ALA A 98 1.05 -10.82 -14.85
CA ALA A 98 0.48 -9.47 -14.94
C ALA A 98 1.57 -8.39 -14.87
N LEU A 99 2.71 -8.65 -14.23
CA LEU A 99 3.83 -7.71 -14.13
C LEU A 99 4.95 -7.96 -15.16
N ALA A 100 4.79 -8.98 -16.01
CA ALA A 100 5.79 -9.44 -16.96
C ALA A 100 5.95 -8.41 -18.07
N GLU A 101 7.15 -8.31 -18.64
CA GLU A 101 7.38 -7.41 -19.76
C GLU A 101 6.44 -7.75 -20.92
N GLY A 102 5.77 -6.73 -21.46
CA GLY A 102 4.82 -6.87 -22.54
C GLY A 102 3.37 -7.14 -22.15
N SER A 103 3.04 -7.45 -20.87
CA SER A 103 1.63 -7.53 -20.46
C SER A 103 0.97 -6.14 -20.47
N THR A 104 -0.36 -6.11 -20.60
CA THR A 104 -1.15 -4.87 -20.60
C THR A 104 -0.94 -4.08 -19.30
N GLU A 105 -0.95 -4.76 -18.16
CA GLU A 105 -0.80 -4.13 -16.85
C GLU A 105 0.63 -3.60 -16.67
N SER A 106 1.63 -4.34 -17.15
CA SER A 106 3.04 -3.95 -17.14
C SER A 106 3.31 -2.72 -18.02
N GLN A 107 2.69 -2.65 -19.20
CA GLN A 107 2.75 -1.48 -20.07
C GLN A 107 2.05 -0.28 -19.44
N THR A 108 0.86 -0.48 -18.87
CA THR A 108 0.07 0.58 -18.19
C THR A 108 0.84 1.17 -17.01
N LEU A 109 1.42 0.30 -16.18
CA LEU A 109 2.29 0.71 -15.08
C LEU A 109 3.48 1.54 -15.58
N SER A 110 4.17 1.05 -16.61
CA SER A 110 5.36 1.72 -17.14
C SER A 110 5.03 3.09 -17.72
N GLN A 111 3.93 3.21 -18.47
CA GLN A 111 3.45 4.49 -18.99
C GLN A 111 3.10 5.47 -17.88
N CYS A 112 2.44 5.00 -16.81
CA CYS A 112 2.12 5.82 -15.65
C CYS A 112 3.40 6.34 -14.96
N LEU A 113 4.37 5.46 -14.73
CA LEU A 113 5.65 5.81 -14.10
C LEU A 113 6.46 6.80 -14.94
N ASP A 114 6.49 6.63 -16.25
CA ASP A 114 7.13 7.57 -17.17
C ASP A 114 6.43 8.93 -17.18
N GLY A 115 5.09 8.94 -17.08
CA GLY A 115 4.31 10.15 -16.85
C GLY A 115 4.71 10.88 -15.57
N CYS A 116 4.92 10.15 -14.47
CA CYS A 116 5.42 10.72 -13.21
C CYS A 116 6.83 11.29 -13.36
N ASN A 117 7.73 10.60 -14.05
CA ASN A 117 9.08 11.10 -14.30
C ASN A 117 9.03 12.41 -15.12
N LYS A 118 8.25 12.45 -16.20
CA LYS A 118 8.10 13.65 -17.05
C LYS A 118 7.50 14.84 -16.29
N LYS A 119 6.49 14.59 -15.46
CA LYS A 119 5.76 15.65 -14.75
C LYS A 119 6.53 16.22 -13.54
N PHE A 120 7.34 15.38 -12.88
CA PHE A 120 8.01 15.72 -11.62
C PHE A 120 9.53 15.66 -11.72
N THR A 121 10.07 15.95 -12.89
CA THR A 121 11.52 16.12 -13.10
C THR A 121 11.74 17.38 -13.93
N THR A 122 12.71 18.20 -13.54
CA THR A 122 13.10 19.38 -14.32
C THR A 122 13.78 18.97 -15.63
N ALA A 123 13.98 19.92 -16.54
CA ALA A 123 14.71 19.68 -17.78
C ALA A 123 16.15 19.16 -17.52
N ASP A 124 16.78 19.59 -16.43
CA ASP A 124 18.12 19.18 -16.02
C ASP A 124 18.17 17.82 -15.31
N GLY A 125 17.04 17.10 -15.26
CA GLY A 125 16.96 15.78 -14.62
C GLY A 125 16.74 15.82 -13.10
N VAL A 126 16.50 16.99 -12.51
CA VAL A 126 16.34 17.13 -11.06
C VAL A 126 14.93 16.74 -10.63
N LYS A 127 14.82 15.86 -9.63
CA LYS A 127 13.56 15.45 -9.01
C LYS A 127 12.83 16.64 -8.39
N ILE A 128 11.53 16.76 -8.69
CA ILE A 128 10.62 17.72 -8.05
C ILE A 128 9.77 16.99 -7.00
N LYS A 129 9.38 17.70 -5.94
CA LYS A 129 8.49 17.20 -4.89
C LYS A 129 7.20 16.60 -5.49
N GLY A 130 6.81 15.42 -5.01
CA GLY A 130 5.62 14.70 -5.47
C GLY A 130 5.88 13.54 -6.43
N ARG A 131 7.12 13.38 -6.93
CA ARG A 131 7.48 12.24 -7.81
C ARG A 131 7.23 10.88 -7.13
N GLY A 132 7.65 10.69 -5.87
CA GLY A 132 7.48 9.42 -5.17
C GLY A 132 6.00 9.07 -4.96
N LYS A 133 5.20 10.03 -4.47
CA LYS A 133 3.73 9.86 -4.37
C LYS A 133 3.06 9.54 -5.72
N CYS A 134 3.47 10.19 -6.81
CA CYS A 134 2.96 9.89 -8.15
C CYS A 134 3.27 8.44 -8.53
N LYS A 135 4.52 8.00 -8.36
CA LYS A 135 4.94 6.63 -8.64
C LYS A 135 4.21 5.61 -7.75
N ALA A 136 4.04 5.90 -6.47
CA ALA A 136 3.29 5.05 -5.54
C ALA A 136 1.81 4.89 -5.97
N ASN A 137 1.18 5.93 -6.51
CA ASN A 137 -0.17 5.81 -7.10
C ASN A 137 -0.20 4.88 -8.32
N CYS A 138 0.80 4.97 -9.22
CA CYS A 138 0.89 4.04 -10.35
C CYS A 138 1.00 2.58 -9.87
N TRP A 139 1.87 2.34 -8.89
CA TRP A 139 2.03 1.03 -8.28
C TRP A 139 0.78 0.53 -7.57
N PHE A 140 0.06 1.42 -6.87
CA PHE A 140 -1.20 1.08 -6.25
C PHE A 140 -2.26 0.66 -7.27
N GLY A 141 -2.40 1.39 -8.38
CA GLY A 141 -3.31 1.01 -9.47
C GLY A 141 -2.98 -0.35 -10.07
N SER A 142 -1.70 -0.69 -10.21
CA SER A 142 -1.31 -2.05 -10.62
C SER A 142 -1.67 -3.11 -9.58
N LEU A 143 -1.56 -2.81 -8.29
CA LEU A 143 -1.97 -3.76 -7.24
C LEU A 143 -3.48 -4.00 -7.24
N GLU A 144 -4.31 -3.01 -7.58
CA GLU A 144 -5.77 -3.17 -7.71
C GLU A 144 -6.13 -4.22 -8.77
N GLU A 145 -5.38 -4.30 -9.86
CA GLU A 145 -5.61 -5.29 -10.92
C GLU A 145 -5.06 -6.69 -10.59
N ILE A 146 -4.03 -6.77 -9.73
CA ILE A 146 -3.30 -8.02 -9.46
C ILE A 146 -3.84 -8.75 -8.23
N LEU A 147 -4.22 -8.00 -7.21
CA LEU A 147 -4.67 -8.57 -5.95
C LEU A 147 -6.10 -9.10 -6.10
N PRO A 148 -6.45 -10.21 -5.43
CA PRO A 148 -7.80 -10.79 -5.49
C PRO A 148 -8.76 -10.00 -4.57
N ALA A 149 -8.79 -8.68 -4.72
CA ALA A 149 -9.46 -7.75 -3.83
C ALA A 149 -9.87 -6.48 -4.57
N VAL A 150 -10.95 -5.86 -4.12
CA VAL A 150 -11.15 -4.43 -4.38
C VAL A 150 -10.42 -3.68 -3.29
N LEU A 151 -9.46 -2.83 -3.67
CA LEU A 151 -8.81 -1.90 -2.77
C LEU A 151 -9.35 -0.49 -2.99
N THR A 152 -9.31 0.33 -1.95
CA THR A 152 -9.62 1.75 -2.06
C THR A 152 -8.77 2.53 -1.08
N ILE A 153 -8.08 3.55 -1.56
CA ILE A 153 -7.32 4.45 -0.69
C ILE A 153 -8.30 5.25 0.16
N ILE A 154 -8.14 5.17 1.48
CA ILE A 154 -8.84 6.02 2.44
C ILE A 154 -8.07 7.32 2.61
N LYS A 155 -6.77 7.24 2.89
CA LYS A 155 -5.86 8.41 3.00
C LYS A 155 -4.40 8.02 2.89
N VAL A 156 -3.56 9.03 2.67
CA VAL A 156 -2.10 8.93 2.70
C VAL A 156 -1.59 9.33 4.08
N LEU A 157 -0.75 8.49 4.70
CA LEU A 157 -0.24 8.69 6.07
C LEU A 157 1.16 9.31 6.12
N GLY A 158 1.84 9.39 4.98
CA GLY A 158 3.18 9.93 4.79
C GLY A 158 3.47 10.00 3.30
#